data_AF-A0A9W7ZVV2-F1
#
_entry.id   AF-A0A9W7ZVV2-F1
#
_cell.length_a   1.000
_cell.length_b   1.000
_cell.length_c   1.000
_cell.angle_alpha   90.00
_cell.angle_beta   90.00
_cell.angle_gamma   90.00
#
_symmetry.space_group_name_H-M   'P 1'
#
loop_
_entity.id
_entity.type
_entity.pdbx_description
1 polymer ?
#
loop_
_entity_poly.entity_id
_entity_poly.type
_entity_poly.pdbx_seq_one_letter_code
_entity_poly.pdbx_strand_id
1 'polypeptide(L)'
;MYRLLSPLVLVALLWVTVHATLQKEVLNLRILEQTKAAATDNARTRYTRRFADDLAQKTNYYTVTNRTDYWPGISKNDYVSYAVYFVPDCSAPIIEALTQCKWKRQDGGGSKTLAALSNNPQQVSALCNDIPALAVASYLFGDLKYAQRAFFLLDKFFVDSATRMNPNLKYGQILPAATVTSGRPQGVVELTCFSSMVQFLSLFSNLTPDQRRTYQAVTAWFQSYSDWLRTTTQGQEELNADNNHGTAARLQLAIYHLFLQNRQASQDTLNQFIQGAFQGQIDATGGQPLELARAASFDYPVLNLSTLIALAVIADQVGIDMWHARTGNGTTIQTAMDYFVPYAMGQKTWKGGNGGLDFSQLTAMFQRVAGVYGDADHKYYNAIRKINKLYVKPNNWQTLYTDFSYGFDSMTPPSLIDRPVFASGGSPGPVPVPLVTSSASTSTGTVISSSVSAPGNSQAPQSTALNADTATLQVSANQPDKNLPPMSTAPVKHVELQSAQDSQPISSTVAMVPAEHAGFQPAPGLLATATPTSATTPLTAPTTSMTSVSKPPRCMQHKSL
;
A
#
# COMPACT_ATOMS: atom_id res chain seq x y z
N MET A 1 29.76 33.73 0.30
CA MET A 1 28.34 33.77 -0.14
C MET A 1 27.84 32.34 -0.31
N TYR A 2 27.20 31.77 0.71
CA TYR A 2 26.41 30.54 0.57
C TYR A 2 24.96 30.92 0.85
N ARG A 3 24.07 30.85 -0.14
CA ARG A 3 22.63 31.00 0.09
C ARG A 3 22.13 29.68 0.67
N LEU A 4 21.63 29.75 1.91
CA LEU A 4 20.90 28.66 2.55
C LEU A 4 19.77 28.20 1.62
N LEU A 5 19.77 26.92 1.26
CA LEU A 5 18.59 26.29 0.67
C LEU A 5 17.48 26.32 1.73
N SER A 6 16.35 26.95 1.39
CA SER A 6 15.21 27.07 2.30
C SER A 6 14.68 25.69 2.71
N PRO A 7 14.25 25.49 3.97
CA PRO A 7 13.67 24.21 4.43
C PRO A 7 12.46 23.75 3.59
N LEU A 8 11.86 24.65 2.80
CA LEU A 8 10.78 24.37 1.85
C LEU A 8 11.18 23.47 0.65
N VAL A 9 12.49 23.30 0.37
CA VAL A 9 12.99 22.41 -0.69
C VAL A 9 13.03 20.95 -0.23
N LEU A 10 13.37 20.70 1.05
CA LEU A 10 13.45 19.35 1.62
C LEU A 10 12.09 18.65 1.68
N VAL A 11 10.99 19.40 1.89
CA VAL A 11 9.63 18.86 1.97
C VAL A 11 9.07 18.44 0.60
N ALA A 12 9.62 18.96 -0.51
CA ALA A 12 9.16 18.59 -1.85
C ALA A 12 9.60 17.17 -2.26
N LEU A 13 10.78 16.73 -1.81
CA LEU A 13 11.25 15.36 -2.03
C LEU A 13 10.42 14.34 -1.25
N LEU A 14 10.01 14.68 -0.01
CA LEU A 14 9.26 13.81 0.89
C LEU A 14 7.96 13.23 0.30
N TRP A 15 7.24 13.96 -0.56
CA TRP A 15 5.97 13.47 -1.12
C TRP A 15 6.14 12.46 -2.25
N VAL A 16 7.22 12.57 -3.03
CA VAL A 16 7.58 11.55 -4.03
C VAL A 16 8.26 10.37 -3.35
N THR A 17 9.12 10.61 -2.34
CA THR A 17 9.82 9.51 -1.65
C THR A 17 8.92 8.68 -0.75
N VAL A 18 7.85 9.21 -0.15
CA VAL A 18 6.92 8.38 0.66
C VAL A 18 6.18 7.33 -0.19
N HIS A 19 5.91 7.62 -1.47
CA HIS A 19 5.39 6.61 -2.41
C HIS A 19 6.49 5.73 -3.03
N ALA A 20 7.76 6.14 -2.97
CA ALA A 20 8.91 5.43 -3.53
C ALA A 20 9.79 4.68 -2.49
N THR A 21 9.42 4.68 -1.20
CA THR A 21 10.21 3.98 -0.14
C THR A 21 9.42 2.96 0.68
N LEU A 22 8.10 2.88 0.52
CA LEU A 22 7.35 1.67 0.81
C LEU A 22 7.43 0.76 -0.41
N GLN A 23 8.57 0.07 -0.54
CA GLN A 23 8.66 -1.08 -1.44
C GLN A 23 7.46 -2.01 -1.13
N LYS A 24 6.72 -2.44 -2.17
CA LYS A 24 5.52 -3.28 -2.02
C LYS A 24 5.93 -4.72 -1.73
N GLU A 25 6.57 -4.91 -0.58
CA GLU A 25 7.27 -6.13 -0.25
C GLU A 25 6.29 -7.17 0.26
N VAL A 26 6.40 -8.37 -0.33
CA VAL A 26 5.89 -9.61 0.25
C VAL A 26 6.91 -10.07 1.30
N LEU A 27 6.43 -10.35 2.51
CA LEU A 27 7.25 -10.81 3.64
C LEU A 27 7.86 -12.18 3.31
N ASN A 28 9.19 -12.22 3.16
CA ASN A 28 9.90 -13.48 3.04
C ASN A 28 10.25 -14.03 4.43
N LEU A 29 9.38 -14.89 4.97
CA LEU A 29 9.58 -15.48 6.29
C LEU A 29 10.87 -16.31 6.37
N ARG A 30 11.31 -16.95 5.27
CA ARG A 30 12.53 -17.77 5.23
C ARG A 30 13.80 -16.93 5.41
N ILE A 31 13.90 -15.76 4.77
CA ILE A 31 15.04 -14.84 4.96
C ILE A 31 15.05 -14.29 6.40
N LEU A 32 13.87 -14.01 6.97
CA LEU A 32 13.75 -13.56 8.36
C LEU A 32 14.11 -14.66 9.37
N GLU A 33 13.69 -15.91 9.12
CA GLU A 33 14.06 -17.12 9.88
C GLU A 33 15.58 -17.34 9.84
N GLN A 34 16.22 -17.24 8.67
CA GLN A 34 17.67 -17.33 8.52
C GLN A 34 18.40 -16.23 9.32
N THR A 35 17.92 -14.98 9.21
CA THR A 35 18.43 -13.83 9.97
C THR A 35 18.37 -14.07 11.48
N LYS A 36 17.26 -14.64 11.97
CA LYS A 36 17.05 -15.00 13.38
C LYS A 36 17.96 -16.14 13.82
N ALA A 37 17.99 -17.23 13.05
CA ALA A 37 18.76 -18.45 13.36
C ALA A 37 20.27 -18.18 13.39
N ALA A 38 20.77 -17.29 12.53
CA ALA A 38 22.16 -16.88 12.53
C ALA A 38 22.55 -15.98 13.74
N ALA A 39 21.58 -15.58 14.58
CA ALA A 39 21.75 -14.72 15.76
C ALA A 39 22.57 -13.44 15.49
N THR A 40 22.51 -12.92 14.26
CA THR A 40 23.50 -11.94 13.80
C THR A 40 23.32 -10.56 14.45
N ASP A 41 24.24 -10.19 15.33
CA ASP A 41 24.43 -8.81 15.75
C ASP A 41 25.16 -8.02 14.65
N ASN A 42 24.38 -7.49 13.71
CA ASN A 42 24.86 -6.76 12.54
C ASN A 42 24.26 -5.34 12.50
N ALA A 43 24.72 -4.49 11.57
CA ALA A 43 24.28 -3.11 11.49
C ALA A 43 22.75 -2.96 11.27
N ARG A 44 22.12 -3.89 10.54
CA ARG A 44 20.67 -3.93 10.31
C ARG A 44 19.91 -4.33 11.57
N THR A 45 20.30 -5.42 12.25
CA THR A 45 19.60 -5.85 13.47
C THR A 45 19.76 -4.85 14.62
N ARG A 46 20.93 -4.19 14.76
CA ARG A 46 21.11 -3.06 15.69
C ARG A 46 20.28 -1.83 15.32
N TYR A 47 20.09 -1.55 14.02
CA TYR A 47 19.19 -0.49 13.59
C TYR A 47 17.74 -0.82 13.97
N THR A 48 17.24 -2.00 13.59
CA THR A 48 15.88 -2.46 13.87
C THR A 48 15.56 -2.47 15.35
N ARG A 49 16.49 -2.93 16.20
CA ARG A 49 16.33 -2.87 17.66
C ARG A 49 16.15 -1.43 18.15
N ARG A 50 17.07 -0.52 17.80
CA ARG A 50 17.00 0.90 18.23
C ARG A 50 15.74 1.60 17.73
N PHE A 51 15.34 1.33 16.49
CA PHE A 51 14.12 1.88 15.90
C PHE A 51 12.87 1.39 16.65
N ALA A 52 12.77 0.09 16.91
CA ALA A 52 11.66 -0.48 17.67
C ALA A 52 11.68 -0.09 19.16
N ASP A 53 12.85 0.11 19.77
CA ASP A 53 13.00 0.61 21.15
C ASP A 53 12.48 2.06 21.29
N ASP A 54 12.75 2.93 20.30
CA ASP A 54 12.18 4.29 20.21
C ASP A 54 10.66 4.23 20.02
N LEU A 55 10.17 3.40 19.11
CA LEU A 55 8.73 3.21 18.91
C LEU A 55 8.02 2.70 20.17
N ALA A 56 8.61 1.77 20.91
CA ALA A 56 8.02 1.17 22.11
C ALA A 56 7.87 2.15 23.29
N GLN A 57 8.67 3.22 23.34
CA GLN A 57 8.61 4.24 24.39
C GLN A 57 7.58 5.34 24.11
N LYS A 58 7.05 5.42 22.88
CA LYS A 58 6.11 6.48 22.49
C LYS A 58 4.69 6.20 22.99
N THR A 59 4.00 7.27 23.38
CA THR A 59 2.59 7.25 23.84
C THR A 59 1.60 7.74 22.79
N ASN A 60 2.06 8.38 21.70
CA ASN A 60 1.20 8.83 20.60
C ASN A 60 0.57 7.64 19.85
N TYR A 61 -0.50 7.89 19.11
CA TYR A 61 -1.17 6.91 18.25
C TYR A 61 -1.48 7.52 16.88
N TYR A 62 -1.86 6.66 15.94
CA TYR A 62 -2.31 7.05 14.60
C TYR A 62 -3.83 6.97 14.51
N THR A 63 -4.45 7.91 13.78
CA THR A 63 -5.91 7.99 13.64
C THR A 63 -6.30 8.82 12.42
N VAL A 64 -7.50 8.58 11.86
CA VAL A 64 -8.08 9.43 10.80
C VAL A 64 -9.03 10.53 11.31
N THR A 65 -9.30 10.55 12.63
CA THR A 65 -10.27 11.48 13.23
C THR A 65 -9.67 12.83 13.60
N ASN A 66 -8.34 12.92 13.69
CA ASN A 66 -7.60 14.15 13.99
C ASN A 66 -7.21 14.92 12.71
N ARG A 67 -8.21 15.47 12.02
CA ARG A 67 -8.04 16.27 10.79
C ARG A 67 -8.90 17.54 10.83
N THR A 68 -8.66 18.43 9.87
CA THR A 68 -9.56 19.54 9.56
C THR A 68 -10.69 19.04 8.67
N ASP A 69 -11.94 19.21 9.09
CA ASP A 69 -13.12 18.86 8.29
C ASP A 69 -13.57 20.06 7.45
N TYR A 70 -13.39 19.98 6.13
CA TYR A 70 -13.84 21.00 5.17
C TYR A 70 -15.25 20.75 4.62
N TRP A 71 -15.79 19.55 4.82
CA TRP A 71 -17.01 19.06 4.17
C TRP A 71 -18.03 18.61 5.22
N PRO A 72 -19.25 19.19 5.26
CA PRO A 72 -20.28 18.75 6.18
C PRO A 72 -20.76 17.33 5.84
N GLY A 73 -21.10 16.55 6.86
CA GLY A 73 -21.70 15.21 6.71
C GLY A 73 -20.72 14.06 6.48
N ILE A 74 -19.41 14.30 6.36
CA ILE A 74 -18.41 13.22 6.40
C ILE A 74 -18.15 12.82 7.86
N SER A 75 -18.15 11.53 8.18
CA SER A 75 -17.83 11.07 9.53
C SER A 75 -16.34 11.28 9.82
N LYS A 76 -15.99 11.66 11.06
CA LYS A 76 -14.58 11.75 11.49
C LYS A 76 -13.83 10.42 11.32
N ASN A 77 -14.52 9.30 11.46
CA ASN A 77 -13.95 7.97 11.27
C ASN A 77 -13.75 7.59 9.78
N ASP A 78 -14.38 8.27 8.82
CA ASP A 78 -14.12 7.99 7.40
C ASP A 78 -12.75 8.53 6.97
N TYR A 79 -12.01 7.78 6.16
CA TYR A 79 -10.74 8.26 5.60
C TYR A 79 -10.97 9.30 4.50
N VAL A 80 -10.36 10.48 4.68
CA VAL A 80 -10.39 11.62 3.75
C VAL A 80 -8.99 11.88 3.19
N SER A 81 -8.87 12.01 1.87
CA SER A 81 -7.70 12.57 1.20
C SER A 81 -8.10 13.31 -0.08
N TYR A 82 -7.14 13.94 -0.76
CA TYR A 82 -7.40 14.84 -1.90
C TYR A 82 -6.54 14.48 -3.10
N ALA A 83 -7.07 14.66 -4.32
CA ALA A 83 -6.39 14.29 -5.55
C ALA A 83 -5.22 15.26 -5.85
N VAL A 84 -4.04 14.97 -5.29
CA VAL A 84 -2.89 15.90 -5.28
C VAL A 84 -2.37 16.32 -6.66
N TYR A 85 -2.61 15.56 -7.73
CA TYR A 85 -2.22 15.94 -9.10
C TYR A 85 -3.25 16.84 -9.81
N PHE A 86 -3.96 17.69 -9.06
CA PHE A 86 -4.94 18.63 -9.59
C PHE A 86 -4.71 20.03 -9.02
N VAL A 87 -4.91 21.03 -9.88
CA VAL A 87 -4.85 22.44 -9.54
C VAL A 87 -6.17 23.13 -9.92
N PRO A 88 -6.54 24.24 -9.26
CA PRO A 88 -7.72 25.00 -9.65
C PRO A 88 -7.64 25.46 -11.10
N ASP A 89 -8.75 25.40 -11.80
CA ASP A 89 -8.94 25.99 -13.12
C ASP A 89 -9.64 27.35 -13.01
N CYS A 90 -9.06 28.20 -12.17
CA CYS A 90 -9.55 29.54 -11.84
C CYS A 90 -8.42 30.35 -11.18
N SER A 91 -8.66 31.64 -10.93
CA SER A 91 -7.73 32.53 -10.20
C SER A 91 -8.12 32.78 -8.74
N ALA A 92 -9.12 32.06 -8.21
CA ALA A 92 -9.59 32.27 -6.84
C ALA A 92 -8.55 31.83 -5.79
N PRO A 93 -8.51 32.47 -4.61
CA PRO A 93 -7.75 31.99 -3.45
C PRO A 93 -8.10 30.54 -3.14
N ILE A 94 -7.11 29.73 -2.72
CA ILE A 94 -7.26 28.27 -2.66
C ILE A 94 -8.42 27.76 -1.79
N ILE A 95 -8.79 28.49 -0.72
CA ILE A 95 -9.92 28.15 0.15
C ILE A 95 -11.27 28.35 -0.58
N GLU A 96 -11.42 29.45 -1.31
CA GLU A 96 -12.58 29.70 -2.17
C GLU A 96 -12.62 28.72 -3.35
N ALA A 97 -11.45 28.40 -3.90
CA ALA A 97 -11.32 27.44 -5.00
C ALA A 97 -11.76 26.02 -4.63
N LEU A 98 -11.79 25.65 -3.33
CA LEU A 98 -12.31 24.35 -2.90
C LEU A 98 -13.79 24.16 -3.28
N THR A 99 -14.60 25.21 -3.19
CA THR A 99 -16.05 25.12 -3.44
C THR A 99 -16.46 25.71 -4.78
N GLN A 100 -15.71 26.68 -5.30
CA GLN A 100 -16.12 27.47 -6.48
C GLN A 100 -15.49 27.01 -7.79
N CYS A 101 -14.33 26.34 -7.76
CA CYS A 101 -13.54 26.12 -8.98
C CYS A 101 -13.64 24.70 -9.53
N LYS A 102 -13.55 24.60 -10.86
CA LYS A 102 -13.22 23.34 -11.54
C LYS A 102 -11.75 23.00 -11.31
N TRP A 103 -11.38 21.74 -11.51
CA TRP A 103 -10.04 21.23 -11.27
C TRP A 103 -9.46 20.61 -12.54
N LYS A 104 -8.23 20.99 -12.90
CA LYS A 104 -7.49 20.41 -14.03
C LYS A 104 -6.34 19.54 -13.54
N ARG A 105 -6.11 18.42 -14.22
CA ARG A 105 -5.03 17.48 -13.90
C ARG A 105 -3.68 18.08 -14.30
N GLN A 106 -2.73 18.08 -13.37
CA GLN A 106 -1.33 18.45 -13.57
C GLN A 106 -0.44 17.30 -13.08
N ASP A 107 -0.07 16.41 -14.01
CA ASP A 107 0.75 15.25 -13.68
C ASP A 107 2.17 15.65 -13.25
N GLY A 108 2.72 14.95 -12.25
CA GLY A 108 4.03 15.28 -11.64
C GLY A 108 4.08 16.60 -10.84
N GLY A 109 3.10 17.50 -10.98
CA GLY A 109 3.03 18.77 -10.27
C GLY A 109 2.12 18.72 -9.04
N GLY A 110 2.56 18.01 -7.99
CA GLY A 110 1.75 17.81 -6.77
C GLY A 110 1.33 19.10 -6.07
N SER A 111 0.01 19.31 -5.94
CA SER A 111 -0.62 20.40 -5.21
C SER A 111 -0.39 20.26 -3.70
N LYS A 112 0.65 20.95 -3.21
CA LYS A 112 1.00 21.02 -1.78
C LYS A 112 -0.18 21.46 -0.91
N THR A 113 -1.07 22.30 -1.43
CA THR A 113 -2.20 22.79 -0.64
C THR A 113 -3.28 21.73 -0.48
N LEU A 114 -3.67 21.02 -1.55
CA LEU A 114 -4.58 19.87 -1.43
C LEU A 114 -4.00 18.80 -0.50
N ALA A 115 -2.69 18.54 -0.62
CA ALA A 115 -1.95 17.60 0.21
C ALA A 115 -1.88 17.99 1.70
N ALA A 116 -2.16 19.25 2.04
CA ALA A 116 -2.19 19.77 3.41
C ALA A 116 -3.60 19.83 4.04
N LEU A 117 -4.67 19.63 3.24
CA LEU A 117 -6.06 19.65 3.74
C LEU A 117 -6.41 18.40 4.57
N SER A 118 -5.63 17.32 4.46
CA SER A 118 -5.76 16.11 5.28
C SER A 118 -4.39 15.56 5.64
N ASN A 119 -4.27 15.06 6.87
CA ASN A 119 -3.11 14.33 7.37
C ASN A 119 -3.29 12.80 7.35
N ASN A 120 -4.45 12.29 6.93
CA ASN A 120 -4.74 10.85 6.94
C ASN A 120 -3.74 10.00 6.13
N PRO A 121 -3.28 10.41 4.92
CA PRO A 121 -2.25 9.67 4.19
C PRO A 121 -0.96 9.47 5.00
N GLN A 122 -0.58 10.47 5.79
CA GLN A 122 0.62 10.45 6.64
C GLN A 122 0.40 9.56 7.87
N GLN A 123 -0.82 9.54 8.44
CA GLN A 123 -1.19 8.65 9.54
C GLN A 123 -1.17 7.18 9.10
N VAL A 124 -1.71 6.88 7.91
CA VAL A 124 -1.63 5.55 7.27
C VAL A 124 -0.18 5.17 6.98
N SER A 125 0.60 6.05 6.36
CA SER A 125 2.01 5.79 6.03
C SER A 125 2.86 5.50 7.27
N ALA A 126 2.67 6.24 8.36
CA ALA A 126 3.37 6.01 9.62
C ALA A 126 3.00 4.67 10.27
N LEU A 127 1.71 4.32 10.30
CA LEU A 127 1.23 3.01 10.78
C LEU A 127 1.82 1.86 9.95
N CYS A 128 1.81 2.00 8.61
CA CYS A 128 2.38 1.04 7.66
C CYS A 128 3.89 0.82 7.81
N ASN A 129 4.63 1.80 8.32
CA ASN A 129 6.06 1.65 8.63
C ASN A 129 6.28 1.02 10.01
N ASP A 130 5.53 1.48 11.01
CA ASP A 130 5.81 1.15 12.41
C ASP A 130 5.33 -0.25 12.82
N ILE A 131 4.17 -0.70 12.33
CA ILE A 131 3.63 -2.03 12.65
C ILE A 131 4.56 -3.16 12.16
N PRO A 132 5.03 -3.18 10.90
CA PRO A 132 6.02 -4.17 10.45
C PRO A 132 7.34 -4.12 11.23
N ALA A 133 7.85 -2.93 11.53
CA ALA A 133 9.09 -2.79 12.29
C ALA A 133 8.98 -3.38 13.71
N LEU A 134 7.86 -3.11 14.40
CA LEU A 134 7.56 -3.68 15.71
C LEU A 134 7.33 -5.20 15.65
N ALA A 135 6.70 -5.70 14.58
CA ALA A 135 6.49 -7.14 14.35
C ALA A 135 7.81 -7.88 14.13
N VAL A 136 8.69 -7.35 13.28
CA VAL A 136 10.06 -7.88 13.05
C VAL A 136 10.86 -7.86 14.34
N ALA A 137 10.82 -6.77 15.11
CA ALA A 137 11.53 -6.67 16.38
C ALA A 137 10.97 -7.66 17.43
N SER A 138 9.65 -7.80 17.54
CA SER A 138 8.98 -8.79 18.39
C SER A 138 9.42 -10.21 18.04
N TYR A 139 9.47 -10.54 16.74
CA TYR A 139 9.86 -11.87 16.26
C TYR A 139 11.35 -12.16 16.49
N LEU A 140 12.24 -11.21 16.22
CA LEU A 140 13.68 -11.40 16.34
C LEU A 140 14.17 -11.39 17.79
N PHE A 141 13.58 -10.54 18.65
CA PHE A 141 14.15 -10.25 19.97
C PHE A 141 13.29 -10.71 21.15
N GLY A 142 12.03 -11.07 20.95
CA GLY A 142 11.16 -11.67 21.98
C GLY A 142 10.72 -10.73 23.12
N ASP A 143 11.07 -9.45 23.07
CA ASP A 143 10.69 -8.46 24.10
C ASP A 143 9.22 -8.03 23.93
N LEU A 144 8.43 -8.24 24.99
CA LEU A 144 6.97 -8.04 25.00
C LEU A 144 6.56 -6.60 24.69
N LYS A 145 7.42 -5.60 24.94
CA LYS A 145 7.11 -4.18 24.72
C LYS A 145 6.79 -3.88 23.25
N TYR A 146 7.41 -4.59 22.30
CA TYR A 146 7.16 -4.37 20.87
C TYR A 146 5.75 -4.81 20.47
N ALA A 147 5.32 -5.98 20.95
CA ALA A 147 3.95 -6.46 20.75
C ALA A 147 2.93 -5.58 21.48
N GLN A 148 3.20 -5.17 22.73
CA GLN A 148 2.34 -4.23 23.47
C GLN A 148 2.13 -2.93 22.70
N ARG A 149 3.21 -2.32 22.18
CA ARG A 149 3.14 -1.10 21.37
C ARG A 149 2.38 -1.30 20.07
N ALA A 150 2.64 -2.38 19.34
CA ALA A 150 1.97 -2.66 18.07
C ALA A 150 0.45 -2.82 18.27
N PHE A 151 0.04 -3.59 19.28
CA PHE A 151 -1.39 -3.80 19.56
C PHE A 151 -2.10 -2.55 20.09
N PHE A 152 -1.42 -1.67 20.83
CA PHE A 152 -1.96 -0.35 21.16
C PHE A 152 -2.21 0.51 19.91
N LEU A 153 -1.29 0.51 18.94
CA LEU A 153 -1.46 1.25 17.68
C LEU A 153 -2.59 0.66 16.82
N LEU A 154 -2.69 -0.68 16.74
CA LEU A 154 -3.77 -1.37 16.03
C LEU A 154 -5.14 -1.10 16.66
N ASP A 155 -5.24 -1.11 18.00
CA ASP A 155 -6.45 -0.76 18.73
C ASP A 155 -6.95 0.65 18.35
N LYS A 156 -6.06 1.65 18.43
CA LYS A 156 -6.43 3.04 18.12
C LYS A 156 -6.77 3.27 16.65
N PHE A 157 -6.13 2.58 15.73
CA PHE A 157 -6.39 2.80 14.30
C PHE A 157 -7.60 2.01 13.78
N PHE A 158 -7.90 0.82 14.30
CA PHE A 158 -8.92 -0.08 13.73
C PHE A 158 -10.11 -0.38 14.64
N VAL A 159 -9.97 -0.25 15.96
CA VAL A 159 -10.93 -0.82 16.93
C VAL A 159 -11.66 0.24 17.75
N ASP A 160 -10.92 1.12 18.43
CA ASP A 160 -11.46 2.17 19.31
C ASP A 160 -12.40 3.09 18.53
N SER A 161 -13.67 3.13 18.91
CA SER A 161 -14.69 3.91 18.20
C SER A 161 -14.39 5.41 18.11
N ALA A 162 -13.63 5.97 19.06
CA ALA A 162 -13.28 7.40 19.07
C ALA A 162 -12.16 7.76 18.07
N THR A 163 -11.35 6.78 17.65
CA THR A 163 -10.14 7.03 16.83
C THR A 163 -10.02 6.15 15.58
N ARG A 164 -10.82 5.09 15.45
CA ARG A 164 -10.70 4.14 14.35
C ARG A 164 -11.00 4.76 12.99
N MET A 165 -10.38 4.20 11.97
CA MET A 165 -10.79 4.35 10.58
C MET A 165 -11.98 3.41 10.28
N ASN A 166 -13.00 3.88 9.58
CA ASN A 166 -14.05 3.04 9.01
C ASN A 166 -13.48 2.21 7.84
N PRO A 167 -13.95 0.97 7.61
CA PRO A 167 -13.40 0.06 6.59
C PRO A 167 -13.84 0.42 5.15
N ASN A 168 -13.60 1.65 4.71
CA ASN A 168 -13.92 2.15 3.39
C ASN A 168 -12.98 3.29 2.97
N LEU A 169 -12.95 3.59 1.66
CA LEU A 169 -12.26 4.76 1.10
C LEU A 169 -13.23 5.67 0.32
N LYS A 170 -14.48 5.78 0.77
CA LYS A 170 -15.53 6.59 0.12
C LYS A 170 -15.09 8.02 -0.15
N TYR A 171 -14.16 8.56 0.65
CA TYR A 171 -13.65 9.94 0.56
C TYR A 171 -12.13 10.01 0.27
N GLY A 172 -11.55 8.95 -0.31
CA GLY A 172 -10.17 8.97 -0.83
C GLY A 172 -10.06 9.76 -2.13
N GLN A 173 -9.02 10.59 -2.26
CA GLN A 173 -8.74 11.48 -3.40
C GLN A 173 -9.95 12.32 -3.88
N ILE A 174 -10.60 13.01 -2.94
CA ILE A 174 -11.59 14.04 -3.24
C ILE A 174 -11.00 15.06 -4.23
N LEU A 175 -11.78 15.35 -5.28
CA LEU A 175 -11.70 16.62 -5.99
C LEU A 175 -12.68 17.59 -5.31
N PRO A 176 -12.20 18.70 -4.73
CA PRO A 176 -13.07 19.68 -4.08
C PRO A 176 -14.17 20.20 -5.03
N ALA A 177 -15.38 20.39 -4.50
CA ALA A 177 -16.51 20.96 -5.22
C ALA A 177 -17.48 21.62 -4.22
N ALA A 178 -18.48 22.35 -4.70
CA ALA A 178 -19.52 22.96 -3.86
C ALA A 178 -20.27 21.94 -2.98
N THR A 179 -20.30 20.65 -3.36
CA THR A 179 -20.81 19.54 -2.54
C THR A 179 -20.00 18.29 -2.84
N VAL A 180 -19.50 17.61 -1.80
CA VAL A 180 -18.71 16.38 -1.92
C VAL A 180 -19.51 15.20 -1.39
N THR A 181 -19.95 14.31 -2.29
CA THR A 181 -20.70 13.08 -1.95
C THR A 181 -19.80 11.85 -1.82
N SER A 182 -18.67 11.84 -2.55
CA SER A 182 -17.61 10.83 -2.53
C SER A 182 -16.30 11.42 -3.05
N GLY A 183 -15.21 10.66 -2.88
CA GLY A 183 -13.93 10.85 -3.54
C GLY A 183 -13.88 10.11 -4.89
N ARG A 184 -12.77 9.45 -5.18
CA ARG A 184 -12.49 8.83 -6.49
C ARG A 184 -12.00 7.37 -6.35
N PRO A 185 -12.15 6.54 -7.40
CA PRO A 185 -11.56 5.19 -7.45
C PRO A 185 -10.08 5.21 -7.07
N GLN A 186 -9.35 6.21 -7.61
CA GLN A 186 -7.92 6.40 -7.40
C GLN A 186 -7.49 6.64 -5.95
N GLY A 187 -8.43 6.83 -5.01
CA GLY A 187 -8.13 6.80 -3.58
C GLY A 187 -7.69 5.42 -3.08
N VAL A 188 -8.08 4.34 -3.75
CA VAL A 188 -7.80 2.94 -3.34
C VAL A 188 -6.31 2.64 -3.25
N VAL A 189 -5.46 3.20 -4.12
CA VAL A 189 -4.00 2.99 -4.01
C VAL A 189 -3.38 3.53 -2.73
N GLU A 190 -4.01 4.45 -2.01
CA GLU A 190 -3.43 5.03 -0.78
C GLU A 190 -3.34 4.04 0.38
N LEU A 191 -4.16 2.97 0.37
CA LEU A 191 -4.05 1.86 1.32
C LEU A 191 -3.20 0.69 0.81
N THR A 192 -2.48 0.83 -0.30
CA THR A 192 -1.61 -0.25 -0.82
C THR A 192 -0.63 -0.78 0.22
N CYS A 193 -0.14 0.09 1.12
CA CYS A 193 0.77 -0.33 2.18
C CYS A 193 0.15 -1.23 3.26
N PHE A 194 -1.19 -1.25 3.41
CA PHE A 194 -1.85 -2.23 4.29
C PHE A 194 -1.64 -3.67 3.81
N SER A 195 -1.51 -3.90 2.51
CA SER A 195 -1.20 -5.23 1.95
C SER A 195 0.17 -5.76 2.41
N SER A 196 1.19 -4.90 2.53
CA SER A 196 2.44 -5.27 3.20
C SER A 196 2.22 -5.41 4.70
N MET A 197 1.58 -4.44 5.37
CA MET A 197 1.38 -4.44 6.83
C MET A 197 0.72 -5.71 7.39
N VAL A 198 -0.36 -6.21 6.78
CA VAL A 198 -1.11 -7.38 7.30
C VAL A 198 -0.28 -8.67 7.31
N GLN A 199 0.70 -8.80 6.42
CA GLN A 199 1.59 -9.96 6.38
C GLN A 199 2.43 -10.07 7.66
N PHE A 200 2.86 -8.93 8.22
CA PHE A 200 3.66 -8.87 9.44
C PHE A 200 2.87 -9.20 10.70
N LEU A 201 1.53 -9.13 10.68
CA LEU A 201 0.69 -9.46 11.84
C LEU A 201 0.85 -10.94 12.25
N SER A 202 1.21 -11.82 11.30
CA SER A 202 1.50 -13.24 11.55
C SER A 202 2.77 -13.48 12.39
N LEU A 203 3.66 -12.50 12.51
CA LEU A 203 4.91 -12.61 13.27
C LEU A 203 4.71 -12.48 14.79
N PHE A 204 3.58 -11.92 15.23
CA PHE A 204 3.26 -11.84 16.65
C PHE A 204 2.77 -13.21 17.16
N SER A 205 3.36 -13.67 18.25
CA SER A 205 3.03 -14.93 18.92
C SER A 205 2.74 -14.70 20.40
N ASN A 206 2.15 -15.70 21.07
CA ASN A 206 1.80 -15.65 22.50
C ASN A 206 0.91 -14.46 22.90
N LEU A 207 -0.04 -14.08 22.02
CA LEU A 207 -0.96 -12.97 22.26
C LEU A 207 -1.77 -13.14 23.54
N THR A 208 -1.75 -12.11 24.38
CA THR A 208 -2.67 -11.95 25.52
C THR A 208 -4.14 -11.96 25.04
N PRO A 209 -5.11 -12.22 25.94
CA PRO A 209 -6.53 -12.20 25.58
C PRO A 209 -6.97 -10.88 24.92
N ASP A 210 -6.40 -9.75 25.33
CA ASP A 210 -6.73 -8.42 24.84
C ASP A 210 -6.18 -8.19 23.44
N GLN A 211 -4.88 -8.48 23.25
CA GLN A 211 -4.24 -8.43 21.92
C GLN A 211 -4.94 -9.37 20.92
N ARG A 212 -5.44 -10.53 21.38
CA ARG A 212 -6.21 -11.45 20.53
C ARG A 212 -7.55 -10.85 20.09
N ARG A 213 -8.27 -10.14 20.97
CA ARG A 213 -9.49 -9.41 20.60
C ARG A 213 -9.19 -8.28 19.61
N THR A 214 -8.12 -7.52 19.81
CA THR A 214 -7.66 -6.50 18.85
C THR A 214 -7.31 -7.12 17.50
N TYR A 215 -6.58 -8.25 17.47
CA TYR A 215 -6.28 -8.98 16.23
C TYR A 215 -7.56 -9.37 15.48
N GLN A 216 -8.52 -9.98 16.18
CA GLN A 216 -9.81 -10.39 15.60
C GLN A 216 -10.61 -9.20 15.05
N ALA A 217 -10.61 -8.06 15.74
CA ALA A 217 -11.26 -6.84 15.27
C ALA A 217 -10.56 -6.24 14.04
N VAL A 218 -9.23 -6.29 13.97
CA VAL A 218 -8.46 -5.92 12.76
C VAL A 218 -8.79 -6.88 11.60
N THR A 219 -8.88 -8.19 11.83
CA THR A 219 -9.33 -9.15 10.82
C THR A 219 -10.74 -8.84 10.29
N ALA A 220 -11.69 -8.50 11.18
CA ALA A 220 -13.04 -8.09 10.78
C ALA A 220 -13.07 -6.76 10.00
N TRP A 221 -12.15 -5.83 10.30
CA TRP A 221 -11.96 -4.60 9.52
C TRP A 221 -11.52 -4.91 8.09
N PHE A 222 -10.53 -5.80 7.91
CA PHE A 222 -10.05 -6.20 6.58
C PHE A 222 -11.11 -6.98 5.79
N GLN A 223 -11.92 -7.83 6.43
CA GLN A 223 -13.09 -8.44 5.79
C GLN A 223 -14.04 -7.37 5.24
N SER A 224 -14.41 -6.41 6.08
CA SER A 224 -15.34 -5.34 5.73
C SER A 224 -14.80 -4.45 4.60
N TYR A 225 -13.49 -4.17 4.58
CA TYR A 225 -12.85 -3.38 3.53
C TYR A 225 -12.72 -4.16 2.21
N SER A 226 -12.38 -5.45 2.27
CA SER A 226 -12.40 -6.33 1.09
C SER A 226 -13.79 -6.42 0.46
N ASP A 227 -14.84 -6.48 1.26
CA ASP A 227 -16.22 -6.46 0.75
C ASP A 227 -16.58 -5.10 0.16
N TRP A 228 -16.28 -3.98 0.83
CA TRP A 228 -16.48 -2.64 0.27
C TRP A 228 -15.77 -2.45 -1.09
N LEU A 229 -14.53 -2.93 -1.20
CA LEU A 229 -13.74 -2.85 -2.43
C LEU A 229 -14.36 -3.71 -3.56
N ARG A 230 -14.96 -4.84 -3.22
CA ARG A 230 -15.62 -5.77 -4.16
C ARG A 230 -17.05 -5.40 -4.54
N THR A 231 -17.79 -4.66 -3.70
CA THR A 231 -19.23 -4.43 -3.93
C THR A 231 -19.60 -3.00 -4.31
N THR A 232 -18.69 -2.03 -4.14
CA THR A 232 -18.96 -0.63 -4.53
C THR A 232 -18.42 -0.32 -5.92
N THR A 233 -19.12 0.58 -6.63
CA THR A 233 -18.69 1.11 -7.94
C THR A 233 -17.26 1.66 -7.87
N GLN A 234 -16.95 2.45 -6.83
CA GLN A 234 -15.62 3.04 -6.64
C GLN A 234 -14.52 1.98 -6.52
N GLY A 235 -14.76 0.89 -5.78
CA GLY A 235 -13.80 -0.20 -5.64
C GLY A 235 -13.65 -1.03 -6.91
N GLN A 236 -14.77 -1.31 -7.60
CA GLN A 236 -14.78 -2.02 -8.87
C GLN A 236 -14.12 -1.24 -10.01
N GLU A 237 -14.27 0.08 -10.07
CA GLU A 237 -13.59 0.92 -11.05
C GLU A 237 -12.06 0.86 -10.88
N GLU A 238 -11.54 0.86 -9.64
CA GLU A 238 -10.11 0.72 -9.41
C GLU A 238 -9.60 -0.71 -9.67
N LEU A 239 -10.35 -1.75 -9.23
CA LEU A 239 -10.00 -3.16 -9.47
C LEU A 239 -9.92 -3.53 -10.96
N ASN A 240 -10.50 -2.71 -11.84
CA ASN A 240 -10.52 -2.90 -13.28
C ASN A 240 -9.74 -1.80 -14.04
N ALA A 241 -8.95 -0.96 -13.34
CA ALA A 241 -8.11 0.04 -14.00
C ALA A 241 -6.94 -0.62 -14.76
N ASP A 242 -6.73 -0.22 -16.02
CA ASP A 242 -5.75 -0.85 -16.92
C ASP A 242 -4.28 -0.63 -16.55
N ASN A 243 -4.00 0.24 -15.57
CA ASN A 243 -2.66 0.70 -15.21
C ASN A 243 -2.26 0.24 -13.79
N ASN A 244 -1.18 0.81 -13.24
CA ASN A 244 -0.64 0.50 -11.92
C ASN A 244 -1.66 0.55 -10.76
N HIS A 245 -2.75 1.30 -10.91
CA HIS A 245 -3.86 1.32 -9.95
C HIS A 245 -4.55 -0.04 -9.83
N GLY A 246 -4.90 -0.68 -10.96
CA GLY A 246 -5.52 -2.00 -10.97
C GLY A 246 -4.58 -3.06 -10.43
N THR A 247 -3.30 -3.02 -10.80
CA THR A 247 -2.26 -3.90 -10.25
C THR A 247 -2.18 -3.79 -8.73
N ALA A 248 -2.20 -2.57 -8.19
CA ALA A 248 -2.12 -2.32 -6.76
C ALA A 248 -3.40 -2.69 -6.00
N ALA A 249 -4.58 -2.42 -6.56
CA ALA A 249 -5.87 -2.82 -5.98
C ALA A 249 -6.04 -4.35 -5.95
N ARG A 250 -5.58 -5.05 -6.99
CA ARG A 250 -5.58 -6.52 -7.05
C ARG A 250 -4.57 -7.14 -6.08
N LEU A 251 -3.38 -6.53 -5.91
CA LEU A 251 -2.40 -6.96 -4.91
C LEU A 251 -2.96 -6.84 -3.49
N GLN A 252 -3.60 -5.71 -3.19
CA GLN A 252 -4.31 -5.50 -1.94
C GLN A 252 -5.34 -6.61 -1.69
N LEU A 253 -6.28 -6.80 -2.61
CA LEU A 253 -7.39 -7.73 -2.43
C LEU A 253 -6.92 -9.19 -2.32
N ALA A 254 -5.94 -9.63 -3.10
CA ALA A 254 -5.38 -10.97 -3.02
C ALA A 254 -4.74 -11.24 -1.64
N ILE A 255 -3.91 -10.30 -1.15
CA ILE A 255 -3.28 -10.44 0.17
C ILE A 255 -4.31 -10.41 1.30
N TYR A 256 -5.32 -9.54 1.23
CA TYR A 256 -6.39 -9.52 2.24
C TYR A 256 -7.16 -10.85 2.26
N HIS A 257 -7.47 -11.44 1.11
CA HIS A 257 -8.09 -12.77 1.05
C HIS A 257 -7.22 -13.85 1.69
N LEU A 258 -5.89 -13.83 1.52
CA LEU A 258 -4.99 -14.75 2.23
C LEU A 258 -4.91 -14.51 3.73
N PHE A 259 -4.85 -13.24 4.17
CA PHE A 259 -4.92 -12.89 5.59
C PHE A 259 -6.22 -13.40 6.24
N LEU A 260 -7.33 -13.29 5.51
CA LEU A 260 -8.66 -13.81 5.85
C LEU A 260 -8.80 -15.34 5.67
N GLN A 261 -7.71 -16.06 5.38
CA GLN A 261 -7.67 -17.52 5.15
C GLN A 261 -8.54 -18.02 3.96
N ASN A 262 -8.96 -17.12 3.07
CA ASN A 262 -9.76 -17.42 1.89
C ASN A 262 -8.88 -17.59 0.64
N ARG A 263 -8.21 -18.75 0.56
CA ARG A 263 -7.34 -19.11 -0.58
C ARG A 263 -8.04 -19.00 -1.94
N GLN A 264 -9.28 -19.47 -2.04
CA GLN A 264 -10.04 -19.47 -3.29
C GLN A 264 -10.30 -18.05 -3.79
N ALA A 265 -10.79 -17.15 -2.93
CA ALA A 265 -11.02 -15.75 -3.34
C ALA A 265 -9.73 -15.03 -3.75
N SER A 266 -8.57 -15.41 -3.18
CA SER A 266 -7.27 -14.93 -3.65
C SER A 266 -6.94 -15.47 -5.06
N GLN A 267 -7.20 -16.76 -5.33
CA GLN A 267 -7.03 -17.35 -6.66
C GLN A 267 -7.94 -16.68 -7.70
N ASP A 268 -9.22 -16.47 -7.37
CA ASP A 268 -10.19 -15.80 -8.24
C ASP A 268 -9.77 -14.35 -8.54
N THR A 269 -9.29 -13.62 -7.53
CA THR A 269 -8.79 -12.24 -7.68
C THR A 269 -7.60 -12.16 -8.64
N LEU A 270 -6.65 -13.11 -8.55
CA LEU A 270 -5.48 -13.20 -9.41
C LEU A 270 -5.85 -13.60 -10.84
N ASN A 271 -6.69 -14.63 -11.01
CA ASN A 271 -7.15 -15.08 -12.32
C ASN A 271 -7.90 -13.96 -13.07
N GLN A 272 -8.77 -13.21 -12.37
CA GLN A 272 -9.44 -12.03 -12.95
C GLN A 272 -8.45 -10.94 -13.37
N PHE A 273 -7.36 -10.71 -12.62
CA PHE A 273 -6.33 -9.74 -13.04
C PHE A 273 -5.57 -10.22 -14.28
N ILE A 274 -5.16 -11.49 -14.29
CA ILE A 274 -4.43 -12.13 -15.41
C ILE A 274 -5.27 -12.10 -16.69
N GLN A 275 -6.57 -12.38 -16.60
CA GLN A 275 -7.49 -12.39 -17.74
C GLN A 275 -7.95 -10.98 -18.17
N GLY A 276 -7.93 -10.01 -17.25
CA GLY A 276 -8.32 -8.62 -17.48
C GLY A 276 -7.11 -7.70 -17.67
N ALA A 277 -6.96 -6.71 -16.78
CA ALA A 277 -6.03 -5.59 -16.91
C ALA A 277 -4.58 -5.98 -17.25
N PHE A 278 -4.07 -7.13 -16.79
CA PHE A 278 -2.72 -7.61 -17.13
C PHE A 278 -2.49 -7.72 -18.64
N GLN A 279 -3.52 -8.07 -19.42
CA GLN A 279 -3.43 -8.29 -20.87
C GLN A 279 -2.94 -7.06 -21.65
N GLY A 280 -3.15 -5.84 -21.14
CA GLY A 280 -2.75 -4.58 -21.78
C GLY A 280 -1.52 -3.89 -21.16
N GLN A 281 -0.99 -4.37 -20.03
CA GLN A 281 0.00 -3.61 -19.26
C GLN A 281 1.43 -3.63 -19.81
N ILE A 282 1.81 -4.67 -20.56
CA ILE A 282 3.17 -4.84 -21.08
C ILE A 282 3.10 -4.94 -22.61
N ASP A 283 3.78 -4.03 -23.30
CA ASP A 283 3.89 -4.04 -24.76
C ASP A 283 4.91 -5.08 -25.26
N ALA A 284 4.99 -5.28 -26.58
CA ALA A 284 5.89 -6.23 -27.21
C ALA A 284 7.40 -5.94 -26.99
N THR A 285 7.77 -4.75 -26.50
CA THR A 285 9.15 -4.37 -26.16
C THR A 285 9.49 -4.62 -24.68
N GLY A 286 8.51 -5.00 -23.86
CA GLY A 286 8.62 -4.98 -22.39
C GLY A 286 8.32 -3.61 -21.77
N GLY A 287 7.99 -2.61 -22.59
CA GLY A 287 7.54 -1.31 -22.11
C GLY A 287 6.18 -1.41 -21.44
N GLN A 288 5.84 -0.41 -20.63
CA GLN A 288 4.57 -0.31 -19.92
C GLN A 288 3.88 1.00 -20.36
N PRO A 289 3.11 1.00 -21.46
CA PRO A 289 2.74 2.24 -22.17
C PRO A 289 2.04 3.29 -21.31
N LEU A 290 1.07 2.88 -20.49
CA LEU A 290 0.31 3.78 -19.62
C LEU A 290 1.17 4.41 -18.50
N GLU A 291 2.25 3.74 -18.13
CA GLU A 291 3.21 4.18 -17.12
C GLU A 291 4.33 5.04 -17.71
N LEU A 292 4.80 4.68 -18.92
CA LEU A 292 5.78 5.46 -19.69
C LEU A 292 5.21 6.81 -20.16
N ALA A 293 3.89 6.92 -20.32
CA ALA A 293 3.19 8.16 -20.63
C ALA A 293 3.08 9.15 -19.45
N ARG A 294 3.51 8.77 -18.24
CA ARG A 294 3.39 9.58 -17.03
C ARG A 294 4.49 10.64 -16.93
N ALA A 295 4.22 11.72 -16.20
CA ALA A 295 5.23 12.75 -15.93
C ALA A 295 6.47 12.21 -15.22
N ALA A 296 6.32 11.23 -14.32
CA ALA A 296 7.43 10.49 -13.71
C ALA A 296 7.64 9.15 -14.42
N SER A 297 7.99 9.20 -15.72
CA SER A 297 7.95 8.01 -16.59
C SER A 297 8.95 6.91 -16.24
N PHE A 298 9.96 7.17 -15.40
CA PHE A 298 10.82 6.11 -14.84
C PHE A 298 10.15 5.44 -13.63
N ASP A 299 9.65 6.23 -12.69
CA ASP A 299 9.15 5.75 -11.40
C ASP A 299 7.88 4.90 -11.54
N TYR A 300 6.95 5.28 -12.44
CA TYR A 300 5.69 4.55 -12.62
C TYR A 300 5.88 3.11 -13.19
N PRO A 301 6.66 2.87 -14.25
CA PRO A 301 6.99 1.51 -14.70
C PRO A 301 7.74 0.68 -13.65
N VAL A 302 8.63 1.29 -12.86
CA VAL A 302 9.35 0.64 -11.76
C VAL A 302 8.39 0.22 -10.64
N LEU A 303 7.49 1.13 -10.24
CA LEU A 303 6.43 0.89 -9.26
C LEU A 303 5.50 -0.23 -9.69
N ASN A 304 5.02 -0.21 -10.94
CA ASN A 304 4.11 -1.23 -11.44
C ASN A 304 4.80 -2.59 -11.59
N LEU A 305 6.04 -2.65 -12.10
CA LEU A 305 6.82 -3.89 -12.16
C LEU A 305 7.04 -4.50 -10.76
N SER A 306 7.36 -3.69 -9.75
CA SER A 306 7.45 -4.15 -8.36
C SER A 306 6.12 -4.70 -7.83
N THR A 307 4.99 -4.18 -8.33
CA THR A 307 3.64 -4.64 -7.96
C THR A 307 3.28 -5.94 -8.66
N LEU A 308 3.63 -6.10 -9.94
CA LEU A 308 3.48 -7.34 -10.71
C LEU A 308 4.32 -8.48 -10.12
N ILE A 309 5.56 -8.20 -9.71
CA ILE A 309 6.43 -9.15 -9.01
C ILE A 309 5.83 -9.54 -7.65
N ALA A 310 5.27 -8.60 -6.90
CA ALA A 310 4.58 -8.90 -5.64
C ALA A 310 3.33 -9.78 -5.87
N LEU A 311 2.53 -9.49 -6.90
CA LEU A 311 1.40 -10.32 -7.30
C LEU A 311 1.83 -11.75 -7.67
N ALA A 312 2.93 -11.91 -8.41
CA ALA A 312 3.42 -13.23 -8.81
C ALA A 312 3.89 -14.08 -7.61
N VAL A 313 4.58 -13.49 -6.64
CA VAL A 313 4.94 -14.19 -5.37
C VAL A 313 3.68 -14.58 -4.57
N ILE A 314 2.63 -13.76 -4.58
CA ILE A 314 1.34 -14.11 -3.95
C ILE A 314 0.60 -15.20 -4.77
N ALA A 315 0.77 -15.21 -6.09
CA ALA A 315 0.25 -16.24 -6.98
C ALA A 315 0.90 -17.61 -6.71
N ASP A 316 2.22 -17.67 -6.52
CA ASP A 316 2.95 -18.89 -6.13
C ASP A 316 2.38 -19.49 -4.83
N GLN A 317 2.11 -18.64 -3.81
CA GLN A 317 1.51 -19.09 -2.55
C GLN A 317 0.14 -19.75 -2.76
N VAL A 318 -0.61 -19.37 -3.80
CA VAL A 318 -1.90 -19.99 -4.17
C VAL A 318 -1.83 -21.03 -5.29
N GLY A 319 -0.64 -21.35 -5.82
CA GLY A 319 -0.46 -22.32 -6.89
C GLY A 319 -0.90 -21.82 -8.27
N ILE A 320 -0.81 -20.52 -8.51
CA ILE A 320 -1.02 -19.89 -9.83
C ILE A 320 0.34 -19.44 -10.35
N ASP A 321 0.75 -19.96 -11.51
CA ASP A 321 1.97 -19.50 -12.20
C ASP A 321 1.70 -18.20 -12.96
N MET A 322 1.75 -17.08 -12.23
CA MET A 322 1.65 -15.75 -12.82
C MET A 322 2.97 -15.29 -13.47
N TRP A 323 4.11 -15.92 -13.14
CA TRP A 323 5.39 -15.61 -13.76
C TRP A 323 5.39 -15.95 -15.26
N HIS A 324 4.83 -17.10 -15.65
CA HIS A 324 4.74 -17.51 -17.04
C HIS A 324 3.42 -17.10 -17.72
N ALA A 325 2.52 -16.41 -17.00
CA ALA A 325 1.34 -15.77 -17.60
C ALA A 325 1.77 -14.72 -18.65
N ARG A 326 1.04 -14.67 -19.76
CA ARG A 326 1.31 -13.79 -20.89
C ARG A 326 0.26 -12.70 -21.03
N THR A 327 0.70 -11.52 -21.43
CA THR A 327 -0.17 -10.43 -21.93
C THR A 327 -0.70 -10.75 -23.33
N GLY A 328 -1.57 -9.90 -23.87
CA GLY A 328 -2.04 -10.01 -25.26
C GLY A 328 -0.93 -9.85 -26.29
N ASN A 329 0.21 -9.25 -25.90
CA ASN A 329 1.41 -9.14 -26.71
C ASN A 329 2.37 -10.36 -26.58
N GLY A 330 1.97 -11.39 -25.83
CA GLY A 330 2.79 -12.57 -25.54
C GLY A 330 3.92 -12.34 -24.54
N THR A 331 4.01 -11.17 -23.92
CA THR A 331 5.09 -10.76 -23.01
C THR A 331 4.81 -11.14 -21.56
N THR A 332 5.86 -11.22 -20.74
CA THR A 332 5.81 -11.66 -19.33
C THR A 332 6.46 -10.63 -18.39
N ILE A 333 6.42 -10.89 -17.08
CA ILE A 333 7.17 -10.11 -16.07
C ILE A 333 8.67 -10.07 -16.40
N GLN A 334 9.26 -11.15 -16.92
CA GLN A 334 10.64 -11.16 -17.39
C GLN A 334 10.88 -10.15 -18.51
N THR A 335 9.97 -10.05 -19.48
CA THR A 335 10.09 -9.08 -20.58
C THR A 335 10.08 -7.64 -20.07
N ALA A 336 9.23 -7.34 -19.08
CA ALA A 336 9.21 -6.02 -18.43
C ALA A 336 10.45 -5.73 -17.58
N MET A 337 11.09 -6.75 -16.99
CA MET A 337 12.38 -6.60 -16.30
C MET A 337 13.53 -6.37 -17.30
N ASP A 338 13.54 -7.10 -18.40
CA ASP A 338 14.55 -6.99 -19.47
C ASP A 338 14.58 -5.60 -20.12
N TYR A 339 13.42 -4.93 -20.22
CA TYR A 339 13.31 -3.54 -20.67
C TYR A 339 14.28 -2.59 -19.93
N PHE A 340 14.49 -2.81 -18.62
CA PHE A 340 15.35 -1.95 -17.79
C PHE A 340 16.85 -2.27 -17.89
N VAL A 341 17.23 -3.49 -18.33
CA VAL A 341 18.64 -3.94 -18.32
C VAL A 341 19.56 -2.98 -19.07
N PRO A 342 19.26 -2.50 -20.30
CA PRO A 342 20.15 -1.58 -21.01
C PRO A 342 20.31 -0.22 -20.33
N TYR A 343 19.31 0.24 -19.56
CA TYR A 343 19.38 1.50 -18.83
C TYR A 343 20.21 1.35 -17.54
N ALA A 344 19.97 0.29 -16.75
CA ALA A 344 20.80 -0.05 -15.59
C ALA A 344 22.27 -0.31 -15.98
N MET A 345 22.49 -0.91 -17.16
CA MET A 345 23.82 -1.11 -17.74
C MET A 345 24.42 0.16 -18.37
N GLY A 346 23.70 1.28 -18.44
CA GLY A 346 24.16 2.53 -19.06
C GLY A 346 24.44 2.43 -20.56
N GLN A 347 23.86 1.43 -21.22
CA GLN A 347 23.89 1.23 -22.68
C GLN A 347 22.84 2.11 -23.38
N LYS A 348 21.76 2.45 -22.67
CA LYS A 348 20.74 3.42 -23.09
C LYS A 348 20.63 4.53 -22.04
N THR A 349 20.47 5.77 -22.50
CA THR A 349 20.11 6.91 -21.64
C THR A 349 18.59 7.00 -21.53
N TRP A 350 18.07 7.16 -20.32
CA TRP A 350 16.65 7.44 -20.11
C TRP A 350 16.33 8.88 -20.58
N LYS A 351 15.34 9.04 -21.46
CA LYS A 351 15.02 10.34 -22.11
C LYS A 351 13.72 10.98 -21.65
N GLY A 352 12.97 10.36 -20.74
CA GLY A 352 11.64 10.79 -20.35
C GLY A 352 11.51 11.19 -18.87
N GLY A 353 10.62 12.14 -18.62
CA GLY A 353 10.04 12.39 -17.30
C GLY A 353 10.81 13.34 -16.38
N ASN A 354 10.07 13.86 -15.40
CA ASN A 354 10.54 14.66 -14.28
C ASN A 354 10.71 13.75 -13.06
N GLY A 355 11.88 13.13 -12.93
CA GLY A 355 12.19 12.21 -11.83
C GLY A 355 13.70 12.00 -11.67
N GLY A 356 14.13 11.54 -10.50
CA GLY A 356 15.50 11.09 -10.27
C GLY A 356 15.65 9.64 -10.71
N LEU A 357 16.69 9.30 -11.48
CA LEU A 357 16.93 7.93 -11.94
C LEU A 357 17.54 7.07 -10.82
N ASP A 358 16.69 6.55 -9.93
CA ASP A 358 17.10 5.62 -8.88
C ASP A 358 17.01 4.16 -9.34
N PHE A 359 18.09 3.67 -9.94
CA PHE A 359 18.22 2.27 -10.34
C PHE A 359 18.39 1.30 -9.15
N SER A 360 18.58 1.78 -7.91
CA SER A 360 18.77 0.89 -6.75
C SER A 360 17.53 0.03 -6.47
N GLN A 361 16.34 0.56 -6.73
CA GLN A 361 15.04 -0.13 -6.63
C GLN A 361 14.96 -1.37 -7.54
N LEU A 362 15.69 -1.40 -8.66
CA LEU A 362 15.70 -2.56 -9.56
C LEU A 362 16.46 -3.76 -8.99
N THR A 363 17.34 -3.59 -8.00
CA THR A 363 18.25 -4.66 -7.55
C THR A 363 17.49 -5.89 -7.04
N ALA A 364 16.57 -5.71 -6.09
CA ALA A 364 15.75 -6.81 -5.56
C ALA A 364 14.84 -7.44 -6.63
N MET A 365 14.37 -6.64 -7.61
CA MET A 365 13.55 -7.15 -8.72
C MET A 365 14.38 -8.01 -9.68
N PHE A 366 15.57 -7.56 -10.07
CA PHE A 366 16.52 -8.36 -10.84
C PHE A 366 16.86 -9.68 -10.13
N GLN A 367 17.06 -9.67 -8.80
CA GLN A 367 17.34 -10.88 -8.03
C GLN A 367 16.15 -11.87 -8.05
N ARG A 368 14.91 -11.38 -7.87
CA ARG A 368 13.70 -12.22 -7.92
C ARG A 368 13.48 -12.82 -9.31
N VAL A 369 13.56 -12.00 -10.37
CA VAL A 369 13.39 -12.46 -11.75
C VAL A 369 14.50 -13.46 -12.15
N ALA A 370 15.75 -13.20 -11.79
CA ALA A 370 16.87 -14.14 -12.00
C ALA A 370 16.64 -15.50 -11.31
N GLY A 371 16.05 -15.51 -10.11
CA GLY A 371 15.77 -16.74 -9.37
C GLY A 371 14.59 -17.56 -9.92
N VAL A 372 13.71 -16.96 -10.72
CA VAL A 372 12.57 -17.64 -11.37
C VAL A 372 12.93 -18.12 -12.78
N TYR A 373 13.45 -17.24 -13.63
CA TYR A 373 13.69 -17.53 -15.05
C TYR A 373 15.15 -17.89 -15.38
N GLY A 374 16.06 -17.82 -14.39
CA GLY A 374 17.51 -17.93 -14.60
C GLY A 374 18.17 -16.64 -15.08
N ASP A 375 19.51 -16.64 -15.08
CA ASP A 375 20.38 -15.53 -15.49
C ASP A 375 21.66 -16.07 -16.17
N ALA A 376 21.48 -16.93 -17.18
CA ALA A 376 22.55 -17.71 -17.80
C ALA A 376 23.58 -16.86 -18.58
N ASP A 377 23.17 -15.70 -19.08
CA ASP A 377 24.03 -14.67 -19.70
C ASP A 377 24.54 -13.63 -18.69
N HIS A 378 24.20 -13.80 -17.41
CA HIS A 378 24.53 -12.91 -16.30
C HIS A 378 24.05 -11.46 -16.48
N LYS A 379 23.01 -11.22 -17.29
CA LYS A 379 22.51 -9.86 -17.55
C LYS A 379 22.01 -9.16 -16.28
N TYR A 380 21.31 -9.89 -15.40
CA TYR A 380 20.78 -9.36 -14.14
C TYR A 380 21.89 -9.20 -13.09
N TYR A 381 22.77 -10.20 -12.94
CA TYR A 381 23.95 -10.12 -12.08
C TYR A 381 24.85 -8.91 -12.42
N ASN A 382 25.12 -8.68 -13.71
CA ASN A 382 25.94 -7.57 -14.16
C ASN A 382 25.25 -6.21 -13.90
N ALA A 383 23.93 -6.11 -14.10
CA ALA A 383 23.15 -4.93 -13.74
C ALA A 383 23.21 -4.65 -12.23
N ILE A 384 22.94 -5.66 -11.39
CA ILE A 384 23.04 -5.55 -9.91
C ILE A 384 24.43 -5.13 -9.49
N ARG A 385 25.50 -5.70 -10.05
CA ARG A 385 26.89 -5.32 -9.73
C ARG A 385 27.23 -3.89 -10.14
N LYS A 386 26.73 -3.42 -11.28
CA LYS A 386 26.92 -2.03 -11.70
C LYS A 386 26.18 -1.06 -10.77
N ILE A 387 24.96 -1.39 -10.38
CA ILE A 387 24.16 -0.60 -9.42
C ILE A 387 24.83 -0.59 -8.04
N ASN A 388 25.19 -1.74 -7.45
CA ASN A 388 25.79 -1.81 -6.12
C ASN A 388 27.17 -1.12 -5.99
N LYS A 389 27.88 -0.88 -7.11
CA LYS A 389 29.10 -0.03 -7.12
C LYS A 389 28.79 1.46 -6.95
N LEU A 390 27.56 1.89 -7.24
CA LEU A 390 27.11 3.27 -7.22
C LEU A 390 26.23 3.58 -5.99
N TYR A 391 25.63 2.55 -5.37
CA TYR A 391 24.68 2.70 -4.26
C TYR A 391 25.09 1.88 -3.03
N VAL A 392 25.16 2.54 -1.88
CA VAL A 392 25.31 1.89 -0.57
C VAL A 392 23.92 1.50 -0.05
N LYS A 393 23.68 0.21 0.22
CA LYS A 393 22.41 -0.26 0.78
C LYS A 393 22.14 0.39 2.15
N PRO A 394 20.92 0.87 2.43
CA PRO A 394 20.57 1.40 3.75
C PRO A 394 20.53 0.28 4.80
N ASN A 395 21.00 0.58 6.01
CA ASN A 395 20.76 -0.28 7.17
C ASN A 395 19.37 0.05 7.74
N ASN A 396 18.35 -0.71 7.32
CA ASN A 396 16.97 -0.55 7.78
C ASN A 396 16.34 -1.92 8.12
N TRP A 397 15.10 -1.91 8.63
CA TRP A 397 14.41 -3.16 9.04
C TRP A 397 13.88 -3.95 7.84
N GLN A 398 13.57 -3.30 6.72
CA GLN A 398 13.09 -3.90 5.48
C GLN A 398 14.09 -4.92 4.91
N THR A 399 15.37 -4.54 4.86
CA THR A 399 16.47 -5.39 4.36
C THR A 399 16.74 -6.66 5.20
N LEU A 400 16.00 -6.91 6.30
CA LEU A 400 16.07 -8.16 7.07
C LEU A 400 15.20 -9.29 6.50
N TYR A 401 14.30 -9.00 5.55
CA TYR A 401 13.49 -10.01 4.86
C TYR A 401 13.46 -9.83 3.32
N THR A 402 14.12 -8.82 2.74
CA THR A 402 14.20 -8.64 1.28
C THR A 402 15.58 -8.71 0.66
N ASP A 403 16.64 -8.87 1.45
CA ASP A 403 17.99 -8.92 0.90
C ASP A 403 18.42 -10.34 0.46
N PHE A 404 18.23 -10.66 -0.83
CA PHE A 404 18.66 -11.92 -1.46
C PHE A 404 20.20 -12.03 -1.65
N SER A 405 21.00 -11.18 -0.99
CA SER A 405 22.47 -11.17 -1.13
C SER A 405 23.17 -12.46 -0.67
N TYR A 406 22.49 -13.31 0.12
CA TYR A 406 23.00 -14.58 0.63
C TYR A 406 23.24 -15.69 -0.42
N GLY A 407 23.10 -15.42 -1.73
CA GLY A 407 23.16 -16.45 -2.77
C GLY A 407 23.79 -16.07 -4.11
N PHE A 408 24.60 -15.02 -4.20
CA PHE A 408 25.28 -14.64 -5.47
C PHE A 408 26.73 -15.10 -5.60
N ASP A 409 27.44 -15.34 -4.49
CA ASP A 409 28.80 -15.91 -4.52
C ASP A 409 28.78 -17.44 -4.79
N SER A 410 27.65 -18.09 -4.54
CA SER A 410 27.30 -19.40 -5.12
C SER A 410 26.60 -19.21 -6.45
N MET A 411 27.04 -19.88 -7.53
CA MET A 411 26.43 -19.84 -8.87
C MET A 411 25.04 -20.52 -8.95
N THR A 412 24.33 -20.63 -7.84
CA THR A 412 23.03 -21.29 -7.72
C THR A 412 22.05 -20.30 -7.11
N PRO A 413 21.06 -19.81 -7.87
CA PRO A 413 20.01 -18.99 -7.29
C PRO A 413 19.35 -19.76 -6.12
N PRO A 414 19.17 -19.15 -4.94
CA PRO A 414 18.42 -19.81 -3.87
C PRO A 414 17.00 -20.06 -4.38
N SER A 415 16.53 -21.31 -4.27
CA SER A 415 15.17 -21.67 -4.71
C SER A 415 14.14 -20.78 -4.02
N LEU A 416 13.50 -19.89 -4.78
CA LEU A 416 12.55 -18.87 -4.29
C LEU A 416 11.18 -19.46 -3.90
N ILE A 417 11.13 -20.75 -3.54
CA ILE A 417 9.90 -21.39 -3.05
C ILE A 417 9.64 -20.88 -1.64
N ASP A 418 8.92 -19.76 -1.59
CA ASP A 418 8.52 -19.09 -0.37
C ASP A 418 7.51 -19.94 0.40
N ARG A 419 7.72 -20.06 1.71
CA ARG A 419 6.68 -20.59 2.60
C ARG A 419 5.54 -19.58 2.67
N PRO A 420 4.27 -20.00 2.54
CA PRO A 420 3.15 -19.07 2.60
C PRO A 420 3.11 -18.40 3.98
N VAL A 421 3.07 -17.07 3.99
CA VAL A 421 3.00 -16.23 5.20
C VAL A 421 1.77 -16.58 6.05
N PHE A 422 0.72 -17.04 5.39
CA PHE A 422 -0.57 -17.39 5.97
C PHE A 422 -0.80 -18.92 5.99
N ALA A 423 0.23 -19.69 6.35
CA ALA A 423 0.10 -21.14 6.54
C ALA A 423 -0.96 -21.48 7.62
N SER A 424 -1.79 -22.49 7.36
CA SER A 424 -3.02 -22.84 8.09
C SER A 424 -2.84 -23.37 9.53
N GLY A 425 -1.65 -23.26 10.13
CA GLY A 425 -1.29 -23.91 11.40
C GLY A 425 -0.98 -22.98 12.59
N GLY A 426 -1.10 -21.66 12.46
CA GLY A 426 -0.53 -20.70 13.44
C GLY A 426 -1.52 -19.86 14.26
N SER A 427 -2.77 -19.69 13.82
CA SER A 427 -3.72 -18.77 14.48
C SER A 427 -4.59 -19.50 15.52
N PRO A 428 -4.91 -18.91 16.69
CA PRO A 428 -5.86 -19.52 17.62
C PRO A 428 -7.21 -19.69 16.93
N GLY A 429 -7.76 -20.91 16.99
CA GLY A 429 -8.98 -21.29 16.26
C GLY A 429 -10.18 -20.39 16.55
N PRO A 430 -11.19 -20.39 15.66
CA PRO A 430 -12.34 -19.50 15.76
C PRO A 430 -13.09 -19.72 17.08
N VAL A 431 -13.12 -18.69 17.92
CA VAL A 431 -14.07 -18.58 19.03
C VAL A 431 -15.38 -18.04 18.44
N PRO A 432 -16.56 -18.64 18.72
CA PRO A 432 -17.82 -18.15 18.18
C PRO A 432 -18.07 -16.69 18.57
N VAL A 433 -18.33 -15.84 17.58
CA VAL A 433 -18.80 -14.47 17.81
C VAL A 433 -20.24 -14.57 18.31
N PRO A 434 -20.61 -13.97 19.47
CA PRO A 434 -21.99 -13.94 19.90
C PRO A 434 -22.80 -13.09 18.93
N LEU A 435 -23.91 -13.65 18.41
CA LEU A 435 -24.85 -12.89 17.60
C LEU A 435 -25.39 -11.71 18.41
N VAL A 436 -25.16 -10.49 17.93
CA VAL A 436 -25.90 -9.31 18.42
C VAL A 436 -27.29 -9.37 17.78
N THR A 437 -28.22 -10.05 18.45
CA THR A 437 -29.64 -10.01 18.07
C THR A 437 -30.21 -8.65 18.44
N SER A 438 -30.48 -7.82 17.43
CA SER A 438 -31.31 -6.62 17.61
C SER A 438 -32.73 -7.03 18.00
N SER A 439 -33.23 -6.44 19.08
CA SER A 439 -34.59 -6.67 19.57
C SER A 439 -35.62 -6.03 18.63
N ALA A 440 -36.24 -6.84 17.77
CA ALA A 440 -37.45 -6.47 17.03
C ALA A 440 -38.69 -7.05 17.73
N SER A 441 -39.75 -6.25 17.83
CA SER A 441 -40.96 -6.56 18.59
C SER A 441 -41.75 -7.76 18.04
N THR A 442 -42.06 -8.73 18.89
CA THR A 442 -42.96 -9.83 18.56
C THR A 442 -44.43 -9.40 18.64
N SER A 443 -45.14 -9.45 17.51
CA SER A 443 -46.59 -9.62 17.49
C SER A 443 -46.95 -11.09 17.34
N THR A 444 -47.96 -11.54 18.07
CA THR A 444 -48.34 -12.96 18.19
C THR A 444 -49.09 -13.50 16.97
N GLY A 445 -48.71 -14.70 16.51
CA GLY A 445 -49.44 -15.51 15.52
C GLY A 445 -49.06 -16.99 15.67
N THR A 446 -50.02 -17.90 15.59
CA THR A 446 -49.94 -19.22 16.25
C THR A 446 -50.23 -20.39 15.29
N VAL A 447 -49.40 -21.45 15.33
CA VAL A 447 -49.69 -22.84 14.83
C VAL A 447 -49.74 -22.96 13.28
N ILE A 448 -49.19 -23.97 12.59
CA ILE A 448 -49.29 -25.45 12.73
C ILE A 448 -47.94 -26.17 12.53
N SER A 449 -47.79 -27.31 13.22
CA SER A 449 -46.71 -28.29 13.11
C SER A 449 -46.92 -29.37 12.03
N SER A 450 -45.86 -29.82 11.36
CA SER A 450 -45.79 -31.19 10.83
C SER A 450 -44.35 -31.72 10.80
N SER A 451 -44.20 -32.98 11.18
CA SER A 451 -42.94 -33.72 11.36
C SER A 451 -42.85 -34.89 10.38
N VAL A 452 -41.71 -35.10 9.70
CA VAL A 452 -41.26 -36.42 9.22
C VAL A 452 -39.72 -36.49 9.30
N SER A 453 -39.20 -37.71 9.54
CA SER A 453 -37.84 -38.03 9.99
C SER A 453 -36.82 -38.31 8.88
N ALA A 454 -35.53 -38.29 9.25
CA ALA A 454 -34.43 -38.89 8.48
C ALA A 454 -34.36 -40.43 8.63
N PRO A 455 -33.72 -41.13 7.69
CA PRO A 455 -32.38 -41.73 7.91
C PRO A 455 -31.45 -41.50 6.69
N GLY A 456 -30.19 -41.94 6.58
CA GLY A 456 -29.26 -42.70 7.43
C GLY A 456 -27.99 -43.05 6.62
N ASN A 457 -26.87 -43.39 7.28
CA ASN A 457 -25.56 -43.68 6.66
C ASN A 457 -25.57 -44.78 5.57
N SER A 458 -24.70 -44.69 4.54
CA SER A 458 -23.41 -45.45 4.52
C SER A 458 -22.68 -45.53 3.15
N GLN A 459 -21.34 -45.47 3.21
CA GLN A 459 -20.30 -46.12 2.37
C GLN A 459 -20.17 -45.88 0.85
N ALA A 460 -18.90 -45.76 0.43
CA ALA A 460 -18.39 -45.93 -0.94
C ALA A 460 -17.89 -47.38 -1.17
N PRO A 461 -17.68 -47.79 -2.43
CA PRO A 461 -16.34 -48.30 -2.79
C PRO A 461 -15.82 -47.83 -4.16
N GLN A 462 -14.79 -48.49 -4.68
CA GLN A 462 -13.79 -47.97 -5.61
C GLN A 462 -14.04 -48.25 -7.11
N SER A 463 -13.38 -47.43 -7.94
CA SER A 463 -12.75 -47.70 -9.25
C SER A 463 -13.18 -48.89 -10.13
N THR A 464 -13.40 -48.59 -11.42
CA THR A 464 -12.69 -49.25 -12.54
C THR A 464 -12.65 -48.31 -13.75
N ALA A 465 -11.63 -48.47 -14.60
CA ALA A 465 -11.48 -47.76 -15.86
C ALA A 465 -11.75 -48.69 -17.03
N LEU A 466 -12.23 -48.17 -18.17
CA LEU A 466 -11.89 -48.66 -19.51
C LEU A 466 -12.36 -47.70 -20.63
N ASN A 467 -11.46 -47.52 -21.60
CA ASN A 467 -11.59 -47.23 -23.04
C ASN A 467 -12.96 -47.53 -23.70
N ALA A 468 -13.27 -47.07 -24.92
CA ALA A 468 -12.83 -45.98 -25.82
C ALA A 468 -13.67 -46.13 -27.11
N ASP A 469 -13.91 -45.05 -27.88
CA ASP A 469 -14.10 -45.01 -29.36
C ASP A 469 -14.74 -43.66 -29.76
N THR A 470 -14.04 -42.76 -30.46
CA THR A 470 -13.73 -42.68 -31.91
C THR A 470 -14.87 -42.17 -32.80
N ALA A 471 -14.70 -40.93 -33.30
CA ALA A 471 -15.33 -40.42 -34.51
C ALA A 471 -14.47 -39.28 -35.10
N THR A 472 -13.63 -39.61 -36.08
CA THR A 472 -12.80 -38.68 -36.85
C THR A 472 -13.54 -38.07 -38.03
N LEU A 473 -13.27 -36.80 -38.36
CA LEU A 473 -13.30 -36.28 -39.73
C LEU A 473 -12.21 -35.20 -39.93
N GLN A 474 -11.25 -35.47 -40.82
CA GLN A 474 -10.45 -34.46 -41.53
C GLN A 474 -11.26 -34.00 -42.78
N VAL A 475 -10.89 -33.07 -43.68
CA VAL A 475 -9.64 -32.46 -44.21
C VAL A 475 -10.08 -31.03 -44.67
N SER A 476 -9.30 -29.95 -44.71
CA SER A 476 -8.17 -29.71 -45.63
C SER A 476 -7.48 -28.36 -45.39
N ALA A 477 -6.22 -28.25 -45.79
CA ALA A 477 -5.43 -27.02 -45.77
C ALA A 477 -5.48 -26.28 -47.13
N ASN A 478 -5.21 -24.98 -47.12
CA ASN A 478 -4.53 -24.26 -48.20
C ASN A 478 -4.03 -22.87 -47.76
N GLN A 479 -2.88 -22.47 -48.31
CA GLN A 479 -2.23 -21.16 -48.25
C GLN A 479 -1.33 -21.05 -49.51
N PRO A 480 -0.73 -19.89 -49.86
CA PRO A 480 -1.08 -18.47 -49.57
C PRO A 480 -1.08 -17.60 -50.85
N ASP A 481 -1.43 -16.30 -50.78
CA ASP A 481 -0.63 -15.24 -51.47
C ASP A 481 -0.93 -13.80 -50.96
N LYS A 482 -0.20 -12.81 -51.52
CA LYS A 482 0.16 -11.50 -50.94
C LYS A 482 -0.74 -10.29 -51.28
N ASN A 483 -0.41 -9.17 -50.61
CA ASN A 483 -0.53 -7.76 -51.00
C ASN A 483 -1.91 -7.05 -50.95
N LEU A 484 -2.02 -6.00 -50.13
CA LEU A 484 -2.09 -4.56 -50.53
C LEU A 484 -2.19 -3.63 -49.27
N PRO A 485 -2.01 -2.29 -49.37
CA PRO A 485 -1.59 -1.44 -48.25
C PRO A 485 -2.69 -0.39 -47.84
N PRO A 486 -2.43 0.86 -47.36
CA PRO A 486 -3.11 1.36 -46.16
C PRO A 486 -4.04 2.58 -46.35
N MET A 487 -5.09 2.67 -45.53
CA MET A 487 -5.99 3.83 -45.33
C MET A 487 -6.66 3.70 -43.95
N SER A 488 -7.25 4.73 -43.33
CA SER A 488 -7.10 6.20 -43.38
C SER A 488 -7.88 6.76 -42.18
N THR A 489 -7.60 7.99 -41.75
CA THR A 489 -8.24 8.64 -40.59
C THR A 489 -9.67 9.15 -40.83
N ALA A 490 -10.39 9.39 -39.71
CA ALA A 490 -11.57 10.26 -39.51
C ALA A 490 -12.97 9.57 -39.51
N PRO A 491 -14.01 10.21 -38.94
CA PRO A 491 -14.04 10.75 -37.57
C PRO A 491 -15.32 10.36 -36.78
N VAL A 492 -15.29 10.50 -35.45
CA VAL A 492 -16.44 10.25 -34.56
C VAL A 492 -17.47 11.38 -34.65
N LYS A 493 -18.76 11.04 -34.79
CA LYS A 493 -19.88 12.01 -34.76
C LYS A 493 -20.25 12.40 -33.33
N HIS A 494 -20.52 13.68 -33.12
CA HIS A 494 -21.28 14.16 -31.97
C HIS A 494 -22.72 13.63 -32.00
N VAL A 495 -23.28 13.36 -30.81
CA VAL A 495 -24.73 13.27 -30.60
C VAL A 495 -25.10 14.33 -29.57
N GLU A 496 -25.95 15.25 -29.99
CA GLU A 496 -26.57 16.29 -29.19
C GLU A 496 -28.00 15.84 -28.87
N LEU A 497 -28.44 15.97 -27.62
CA LEU A 497 -29.83 15.72 -27.23
C LEU A 497 -30.40 16.97 -26.57
N GLN A 498 -31.46 17.49 -27.17
CA GLN A 498 -32.13 18.72 -26.75
C GLN A 498 -33.08 18.51 -25.58
N SER A 499 -33.40 19.63 -24.94
CA SER A 499 -34.30 19.81 -23.81
C SER A 499 -35.76 19.38 -24.07
N ALA A 500 -36.43 18.95 -23.00
CA ALA A 500 -37.86 19.18 -22.82
C ALA A 500 -38.08 19.95 -21.52
N GLN A 501 -38.81 21.08 -21.60
CA GLN A 501 -39.35 21.79 -20.44
C GLN A 501 -40.71 21.19 -20.09
N ASP A 502 -41.08 21.11 -18.81
CA ASP A 502 -42.36 21.70 -18.37
C ASP A 502 -42.55 21.77 -16.85
N SER A 503 -43.56 22.58 -16.46
CA SER A 503 -44.15 22.78 -15.12
C SER A 503 -43.48 23.77 -14.14
N GLN A 504 -44.35 24.49 -13.42
CA GLN A 504 -44.19 25.77 -12.70
C GLN A 504 -44.69 25.59 -11.22
N PRO A 505 -44.61 26.58 -10.31
CA PRO A 505 -43.91 26.40 -9.03
C PRO A 505 -44.83 26.23 -7.81
N ILE A 506 -44.23 25.88 -6.67
CA ILE A 506 -44.82 26.09 -5.34
C ILE A 506 -43.88 26.96 -4.49
N SER A 507 -44.44 28.02 -3.92
CA SER A 507 -43.75 28.98 -3.06
C SER A 507 -43.56 28.46 -1.64
N SER A 508 -42.41 28.76 -1.03
CA SER A 508 -42.36 29.01 0.42
C SER A 508 -41.25 30.02 0.75
N THR A 509 -41.66 31.18 1.25
CA THR A 509 -40.79 32.29 1.66
C THR A 509 -40.43 32.15 3.14
N VAL A 510 -39.15 32.22 3.50
CA VAL A 510 -38.70 32.61 4.86
C VAL A 510 -37.52 33.58 4.73
N ALA A 511 -37.51 34.62 5.55
CA ALA A 511 -36.70 35.83 5.36
C ALA A 511 -35.27 35.75 5.92
N MET A 512 -34.40 36.62 5.40
CA MET A 512 -33.15 37.07 6.04
C MET A 512 -33.43 38.09 7.17
N VAL A 513 -32.38 38.41 7.96
CA VAL A 513 -32.09 39.63 8.77
C VAL A 513 -31.82 39.30 10.27
N PRO A 514 -30.72 39.81 10.90
CA PRO A 514 -29.32 39.79 10.50
C PRO A 514 -28.41 39.28 11.68
N ALA A 515 -27.12 39.63 11.68
CA ALA A 515 -26.18 39.30 12.77
C ALA A 515 -26.13 40.35 13.89
N GLU A 516 -25.78 39.94 15.12
CA GLU A 516 -25.28 40.81 16.19
C GLU A 516 -24.00 40.27 16.84
N HIS A 517 -23.17 41.18 17.33
CA HIS A 517 -21.89 40.92 17.98
C HIS A 517 -21.99 40.97 19.52
N ALA A 518 -21.40 39.96 20.18
CA ALA A 518 -20.77 40.07 21.50
C ALA A 518 -19.74 38.93 21.61
N GLY A 519 -18.56 39.05 22.23
CA GLY A 519 -18.05 40.11 23.09
C GLY A 519 -17.22 39.49 24.21
N PHE A 520 -16.03 38.96 23.89
CA PHE A 520 -15.18 38.21 24.84
C PHE A 520 -13.95 39.03 25.29
N GLN A 521 -13.89 39.33 26.59
CA GLN A 521 -12.71 39.84 27.32
C GLN A 521 -12.67 39.19 28.73
N PRO A 522 -11.52 39.18 29.44
CA PRO A 522 -11.14 38.02 30.27
C PRO A 522 -11.31 38.14 31.81
N ALA A 523 -10.95 37.03 32.47
CA ALA A 523 -10.97 36.69 33.91
C ALA A 523 -10.36 37.71 34.90
N PRO A 524 -10.58 37.55 36.23
CA PRO A 524 -9.60 36.77 37.03
C PRO A 524 -10.07 36.05 38.33
N GLY A 525 -9.35 34.98 38.71
CA GLY A 525 -8.71 34.82 40.05
C GLY A 525 -9.49 34.30 41.28
N LEU A 526 -9.02 33.18 41.86
CA LEU A 526 -8.61 32.95 43.27
C LEU A 526 -8.34 31.41 43.47
N LEU A 527 -7.17 30.86 43.87
CA LEU A 527 -6.22 31.00 45.01
C LEU A 527 -6.59 30.22 46.30
N ALA A 528 -5.88 29.09 46.53
CA ALA A 528 -5.36 28.56 47.82
C ALA A 528 -4.63 27.22 47.53
N THR A 529 -3.29 27.05 47.52
CA THR A 529 -2.24 27.14 48.56
C THR A 529 -2.24 26.05 49.64
N ALA A 530 -1.31 25.08 49.54
CA ALA A 530 -0.63 24.46 50.69
C ALA A 530 0.69 23.76 50.26
N THR A 531 1.80 24.08 50.93
CA THR A 531 3.15 23.46 50.93
C THR A 531 3.81 23.84 52.29
N PRO A 532 5.05 23.44 52.65
CA PRO A 532 5.93 22.36 52.19
C PRO A 532 6.46 21.50 53.35
N THR A 533 7.40 20.59 53.07
CA THR A 533 8.48 20.24 54.03
C THR A 533 9.74 19.80 53.30
N SER A 534 10.91 19.78 53.96
CA SER A 534 12.21 19.86 53.26
C SER A 534 13.42 19.33 54.04
N ALA A 535 14.24 18.46 53.42
CA ALA A 535 15.65 18.18 53.79
C ALA A 535 16.39 17.53 52.58
N THR A 536 17.48 18.02 51.96
CA THR A 536 18.87 18.40 52.38
C THR A 536 19.77 17.17 52.70
N THR A 537 20.56 16.60 51.74
CA THR A 537 21.97 16.90 51.30
C THR A 537 23.05 15.98 51.93
N PRO A 538 24.33 15.89 51.48
CA PRO A 538 24.97 16.02 50.14
C PRO A 538 26.15 14.99 49.86
N LEU A 539 27.03 15.29 48.88
CA LEU A 539 28.40 14.75 48.60
C LEU A 539 28.46 13.37 47.86
N THR A 540 29.45 13.06 47.00
CA THR A 540 30.76 13.68 46.65
C THR A 540 31.15 13.38 45.19
N ALA A 541 32.06 14.17 44.61
CA ALA A 541 32.78 13.83 43.37
C ALA A 541 34.30 13.69 43.64
N PRO A 542 35.08 13.09 42.72
CA PRO A 542 36.46 13.53 42.54
C PRO A 542 36.81 13.91 41.08
N THR A 543 37.77 14.81 40.96
CA THR A 543 38.31 15.40 39.72
C THR A 543 39.78 15.04 39.50
N THR A 544 40.19 14.88 38.24
CA THR A 544 41.58 15.08 37.74
C THR A 544 41.49 15.25 36.21
N SER A 545 41.62 16.46 35.65
CA SER A 545 42.87 17.16 35.25
C SER A 545 43.63 16.45 34.11
N MET A 546 43.45 16.87 32.86
CA MET A 546 44.29 17.85 32.11
C MET A 546 45.52 17.25 31.40
N THR A 547 45.55 17.36 30.07
CA THR A 547 46.69 17.86 29.27
C THR A 547 46.20 18.39 27.91
N SER A 548 47.04 19.15 27.20
CA SER A 548 46.62 20.22 26.27
C SER A 548 47.45 20.31 24.98
N VAL A 549 46.97 21.13 24.01
CA VAL A 549 47.68 21.59 22.77
C VAL A 549 47.76 20.48 21.70
N SER A 550 47.54 20.70 20.39
CA SER A 550 47.88 21.85 19.51
C SER A 550 46.82 22.25 18.47
N LYS A 551 47.02 23.43 17.85
CA LYS A 551 46.17 24.06 16.81
C LYS A 551 47.06 24.46 15.59
N PRO A 552 46.52 25.07 14.52
CA PRO A 552 46.28 24.52 13.18
C PRO A 552 47.40 24.84 12.15
N PRO A 553 47.17 24.70 10.83
CA PRO A 553 46.89 25.93 10.06
C PRO A 553 45.81 25.81 8.94
N ARG A 554 45.62 26.91 8.20
CA ARG A 554 44.54 27.19 7.23
C ARG A 554 44.97 27.03 5.75
N CYS A 555 43.96 26.85 4.89
CA CYS A 555 43.81 27.36 3.51
C CYS A 555 44.83 27.00 2.40
N MET A 556 44.32 26.38 1.34
CA MET A 556 44.39 26.72 -0.12
C MET A 556 43.74 25.54 -0.89
N GLN A 557 43.17 25.63 -2.10
CA GLN A 557 42.83 26.74 -3.00
C GLN A 557 41.63 26.29 -3.88
N HIS A 558 40.86 27.23 -4.45
CA HIS A 558 39.95 26.91 -5.56
C HIS A 558 40.75 26.54 -6.82
N LYS A 559 40.29 25.52 -7.56
CA LYS A 559 40.40 25.50 -9.03
C LYS A 559 39.25 24.69 -9.65
N SER A 560 38.82 25.18 -10.80
CA SER A 560 37.71 24.70 -11.62
C SER A 560 38.08 23.49 -12.49
N LEU A 561 37.17 22.52 -12.59
CA LEU A 561 36.55 22.09 -13.85
C LEU A 561 35.29 21.27 -13.55
#